data_AF-A0A1V5ZPU5-F1
#
_entry.id   AF-A0A1V5ZPU5-F1
#
_cell.length_a   1.000
_cell.length_b   1.000
_cell.length_c   1.000
_cell.angle_alpha   90.00
_cell.angle_beta   90.00
_cell.angle_gamma   90.00
#
_symmetry.space_group_name_H-M   'P 1'
#
loop_
_entity.id
_entity.type
_entity.pdbx_description
1 polymer ?
#
loop_
_entity_poly.entity_id
_entity_poly.type
_entity_poly.pdbx_seq_one_letter_code
_entity_poly.pdbx_strand_id
1 'polypeptide(L)'
;MQAIARVNRVYKDKAGGLIVDYIGIAQDLRDAMSVYTQSGGTGLAVHEKEQNIAELFTKYEVVEQMFHGYEWKKYFSASPQEKLKILIGACDWIVQSKDLKQRFLKETLILNKLFTLAVPSPEADQLRDAVAFFQAIKTRIMKISRSRVENIKLETTIKQILDSAVFH
;
A
#
# COMPACT_ATOMS: atom_id res chain seq x y z
N MET A 1 23.30 -36.38 4.87
CA MET A 1 22.01 -36.07 5.55
C MET A 1 22.34 -35.62 6.97
N GLN A 2 21.80 -34.57 7.57
CA GLN A 2 20.81 -33.56 7.19
C GLN A 2 21.05 -32.29 8.04
N ALA A 3 20.47 -31.19 7.58
CA ALA A 3 20.43 -29.84 8.12
C ALA A 3 20.25 -29.69 9.65
N ILE A 4 20.98 -28.73 10.24
CA ILE A 4 20.56 -28.05 11.48
C ILE A 4 20.32 -26.58 11.13
N ALA A 5 19.04 -26.22 11.07
CA ALA A 5 18.57 -24.86 10.86
C ALA A 5 18.93 -23.99 12.07
N ARG A 6 19.80 -23.00 11.86
CA ARG A 6 20.12 -22.00 12.88
C ARG A 6 19.06 -20.91 12.90
N VAL A 7 17.99 -21.26 13.62
CA VAL A 7 17.05 -20.45 14.41
C VAL A 7 17.14 -18.92 14.27
N ASN A 8 15.99 -18.34 13.91
CA ASN A 8 15.64 -16.92 13.93
C ASN A 8 16.21 -16.16 15.14
N ARG A 9 17.07 -15.16 14.88
CA ARG A 9 17.45 -14.18 15.91
C ARG A 9 16.42 -13.05 15.92
N VAL A 10 15.51 -13.13 16.89
CA VAL A 10 14.50 -12.11 17.18
C VAL A 10 15.22 -10.86 17.68
N TYR A 11 15.17 -9.77 16.91
CA TYR A 11 15.71 -8.46 17.31
C TYR A 11 14.63 -7.75 18.13
N LYS A 12 14.81 -7.75 19.46
CA LYS A 12 13.99 -6.96 20.39
C LYS A 12 14.19 -5.47 20.08
N ASP A 13 13.10 -4.70 20.16
CA ASP A 13 12.97 -3.23 19.97
C ASP A 13 12.68 -2.69 18.56
N LYS A 14 12.24 -3.53 17.61
CA LYS A 14 11.41 -3.09 16.48
C LYS A 14 10.07 -3.80 16.53
N ALA A 15 8.97 -3.06 16.67
CA ALA A 15 7.60 -3.59 16.57
C ALA A 15 7.22 -4.11 15.16
N GLY A 16 8.17 -4.19 14.23
CA GLY A 16 8.00 -4.56 12.81
C GLY A 16 8.82 -5.78 12.39
N GLY A 17 9.13 -6.69 13.31
CA GLY A 17 9.83 -7.94 13.00
C GLY A 17 8.90 -9.02 12.44
N LEU A 18 8.44 -8.86 11.21
CA LEU A 18 8.06 -9.99 10.37
C LEU A 18 8.66 -9.71 9.00
N ILE A 19 9.58 -10.56 8.57
CA ILE A 19 10.02 -10.64 7.18
C ILE A 19 8.76 -11.03 6.42
N VAL A 20 7.95 -10.04 6.04
CA VAL A 20 6.69 -10.32 5.37
C VAL A 20 7.08 -10.91 4.03
N ASP A 21 6.54 -12.08 3.67
CA ASP A 21 6.66 -12.62 2.32
C ASP A 21 6.27 -11.53 1.31
N TYR A 22 7.27 -10.88 0.72
CA TYR A 22 7.10 -9.81 -0.27
C TYR A 22 6.83 -10.39 -1.67
N ILE A 23 6.57 -11.69 -1.74
CA ILE A 23 5.97 -12.42 -2.85
C ILE A 23 4.55 -11.89 -3.05
N GLY A 24 4.42 -10.75 -3.72
CA GLY A 24 3.10 -10.19 -4.02
C GLY A 24 3.08 -8.68 -4.21
N ILE A 25 4.05 -7.92 -3.69
CA ILE A 25 4.03 -6.45 -3.85
C ILE A 25 4.23 -6.02 -5.32
N ALA A 26 5.03 -6.78 -6.06
CA ALA A 26 5.18 -6.59 -7.50
C ALA A 26 3.88 -6.97 -8.25
N GLN A 27 3.13 -7.96 -7.75
CA GLN A 27 1.83 -8.31 -8.33
C GLN A 27 0.79 -7.24 -8.01
N ASP A 28 0.73 -6.76 -6.77
CA ASP A 28 -0.14 -5.66 -6.34
C ASP A 28 0.08 -4.40 -7.20
N LEU A 29 1.34 -4.11 -7.54
CA LEU A 29 1.65 -3.03 -8.46
C LEU A 29 1.20 -3.32 -9.90
N ARG A 30 1.47 -4.53 -10.43
CA ARG A 30 0.99 -4.91 -11.76
C ARG A 30 -0.53 -4.80 -11.87
N ASP A 31 -1.24 -5.27 -10.84
CA ASP A 31 -2.70 -5.20 -10.76
C ASP A 31 -3.17 -3.74 -10.72
N ALA A 32 -2.52 -2.90 -9.91
CA ALA A 32 -2.82 -1.47 -9.84
C ALA A 32 -2.63 -0.78 -11.20
N MET A 33 -1.53 -1.05 -11.91
CA MET A 33 -1.29 -0.50 -13.24
C MET A 33 -2.33 -0.99 -14.25
N SER A 34 -2.72 -2.27 -14.19
CA SER A 34 -3.73 -2.86 -15.08
C SER A 34 -5.09 -2.17 -14.97
N VAL A 35 -5.56 -1.88 -13.74
CA VAL A 35 -6.83 -1.16 -13.49
C VAL A 35 -6.89 0.16 -14.26
N TYR A 36 -5.77 0.89 -14.33
CA TYR A 36 -5.73 2.19 -14.99
C TYR A 36 -5.53 2.09 -16.52
N THR A 37 -4.98 0.99 -17.03
CA THR A 37 -4.90 0.74 -18.49
C THR A 37 -6.24 0.39 -19.14
N GLN A 38 -7.24 -0.05 -18.37
CA GLN A 38 -8.55 -0.49 -18.90
C GLN A 38 -9.69 0.50 -18.63
N SER A 39 -9.43 1.56 -17.86
CA SER A 39 -10.45 2.54 -17.47
C SER A 39 -10.68 3.58 -18.58
N GLY A 40 -11.52 3.25 -19.56
CA GLY A 40 -12.11 4.23 -20.49
C GLY A 40 -13.19 5.03 -19.77
N GLY A 41 -12.85 6.23 -19.29
CA GLY A 41 -13.76 7.07 -18.51
C GLY A 41 -15.05 7.45 -19.26
N THR A 42 -16.18 7.40 -18.55
CA THR A 42 -17.48 7.91 -19.00
C THR A 42 -17.52 9.43 -18.81
N GLY A 43 -17.83 10.16 -19.89
CA GLY A 43 -17.71 11.61 -20.00
C GLY A 43 -18.36 12.42 -18.89
N LEU A 44 -17.55 13.29 -18.27
CA LEU A 44 -17.96 14.39 -17.40
C LEU A 44 -18.11 15.68 -18.21
N ALA A 45 -18.92 16.62 -17.72
CA ALA A 45 -19.01 17.95 -18.30
C ALA A 45 -17.64 18.68 -18.20
N VAL A 46 -17.31 19.52 -19.19
CA VAL A 46 -15.97 20.14 -19.34
C VAL A 46 -15.53 20.92 -18.09
N HIS A 47 -16.44 21.66 -17.44
CA HIS A 47 -16.12 22.44 -16.23
C HIS A 47 -15.88 21.56 -15.00
N GLU A 48 -16.60 20.45 -14.86
CA GLU A 48 -16.37 19.47 -13.78
C GLU A 48 -15.01 18.78 -13.96
N LYS A 49 -14.56 18.63 -15.21
CA LYS A 49 -13.26 18.03 -15.54
C LYS A 49 -12.09 18.88 -15.06
N GLU A 50 -12.10 20.19 -15.30
CA GLU A 50 -11.02 21.11 -14.86
C GLU A 50 -10.90 21.17 -13.33
N GLN A 51 -12.03 21.27 -12.63
CA GLN A 51 -12.06 21.26 -11.18
C GLN A 51 -11.55 19.94 -10.59
N ASN A 52 -11.96 18.80 -11.16
CA ASN A 52 -11.48 17.47 -10.75
C ASN A 52 -9.97 17.30 -10.98
N ILE A 53 -9.41 17.88 -12.04
CA ILE A 53 -7.96 17.86 -12.30
C ILE A 53 -7.23 18.70 -11.25
N ALA A 54 -7.70 19.91 -10.92
CA ALA A 54 -7.08 20.73 -9.88
C ALA A 54 -7.09 20.03 -8.51
N GLU A 55 -8.21 19.40 -8.15
CA GLU A 55 -8.32 18.59 -6.94
C GLU A 55 -7.41 17.36 -6.98
N LEU A 56 -7.25 16.72 -8.14
CA LEU A 56 -6.34 15.58 -8.34
C LEU A 56 -4.89 15.96 -8.00
N PHE A 57 -4.38 17.07 -8.54
CA PHE A 57 -3.02 17.54 -8.25
C PHE A 57 -2.86 17.92 -6.78
N THR A 58 -3.85 18.60 -6.19
CA THR A 58 -3.85 18.93 -4.76
C THR A 58 -3.75 17.67 -3.90
N LYS A 59 -4.52 16.62 -4.23
CA LYS A 59 -4.47 15.34 -3.50
C LYS A 59 -3.20 14.57 -3.75
N TYR A 60 -2.63 14.65 -4.95
CA TYR A 60 -1.33 14.08 -5.27
C TYR A 60 -0.25 14.68 -4.36
N GLU A 61 -0.18 16.00 -4.24
CA GLU A 61 0.80 16.67 -3.39
C GLU A 61 0.65 16.27 -1.91
N VAL A 62 -0.59 16.18 -1.42
CA VAL A 62 -0.85 15.73 -0.04
C VAL A 62 -0.31 14.32 0.20
N VAL A 63 -0.50 13.39 -0.73
CA VAL A 63 0.00 12.01 -0.60
C VAL A 63 1.52 11.96 -0.77
N GLU A 64 2.08 12.72 -1.72
CA GLU A 64 3.53 12.82 -1.93
C GLU A 64 4.25 13.34 -0.68
N GLN A 65 3.72 14.37 -0.03
CA GLN A 65 4.29 14.95 1.19
C GLN A 65 4.31 13.95 2.36
N MET A 66 3.48 12.91 2.37
CA MET A 66 3.54 11.85 3.40
C MET A 66 4.84 11.04 3.33
N PHE A 67 5.54 11.08 2.19
CA PHE A 67 6.85 10.48 2.00
C PHE A 67 8.00 11.49 2.18
N HIS A 68 7.75 12.68 2.74
CA HIS A 68 8.81 13.64 3.02
C HIS A 68 9.92 13.03 3.89
N GLY A 69 11.16 13.00 3.38
CA GLY A 69 12.29 12.32 4.01
C GLY A 69 12.53 10.88 3.54
N TYR A 70 11.69 10.37 2.64
CA TYR A 70 11.84 9.07 1.99
C TYR A 70 11.88 9.21 0.46
N GLU A 71 12.99 8.79 -0.15
CA GLU A 71 13.29 8.93 -1.58
C GLU A 71 12.54 7.93 -2.47
N TRP A 72 11.19 7.92 -2.40
CA TRP A 72 10.36 6.97 -3.15
C TRP A 72 10.46 7.14 -4.67
N LYS A 73 10.71 8.36 -5.17
CA LYS A 73 10.82 8.67 -6.61
C LYS A 73 11.93 7.89 -7.31
N LYS A 74 12.97 7.46 -6.57
CA LYS A 74 14.03 6.58 -7.10
C LYS A 74 13.48 5.27 -7.67
N TYR A 75 12.26 4.89 -7.27
CA TYR A 75 11.57 3.72 -7.80
C TYR A 75 11.53 3.72 -9.34
N PHE A 76 11.24 4.85 -9.98
CA PHE A 76 11.00 4.88 -11.43
C PHE A 76 12.26 4.65 -12.27
N SER A 77 13.44 4.96 -11.75
CA SER A 77 14.73 4.78 -12.41
C SER A 77 15.55 3.59 -11.88
N ALA A 78 15.07 2.91 -10.84
CA ALA A 78 15.80 1.84 -10.16
C ALA A 78 15.78 0.50 -10.92
N SER A 79 16.80 -0.33 -10.66
CA SER A 79 16.83 -1.72 -11.11
C SER A 79 15.71 -2.55 -10.46
N PRO A 80 15.30 -3.70 -11.03
CA PRO A 80 14.21 -4.52 -10.45
C PRO A 80 14.43 -4.91 -8.98
N GLN A 81 15.68 -5.19 -8.58
CA GLN A 81 16.01 -5.55 -7.20
C GLN A 81 15.88 -4.34 -6.26
N GLU A 82 16.27 -3.15 -6.72
CA GLU A 82 16.16 -1.90 -5.96
C GLU A 82 14.72 -1.41 -5.89
N LYS A 83 13.93 -1.55 -6.96
CA LYS A 83 12.49 -1.27 -6.99
C LYS A 83 11.76 -1.99 -5.85
N LEU A 84 12.07 -3.26 -5.65
CA LEU A 84 11.50 -4.04 -4.54
C LEU A 84 11.89 -3.46 -3.18
N LYS A 85 13.17 -3.12 -2.98
CA LYS A 85 13.65 -2.50 -1.72
C LYS A 85 12.96 -1.16 -1.45
N ILE A 86 12.75 -0.34 -2.48
CA ILE A 86 12.06 0.95 -2.36
C ILE A 86 10.58 0.75 -2.02
N LEU A 87 9.89 -0.19 -2.66
CA LEU A 87 8.50 -0.48 -2.32
C LEU A 87 8.33 -0.96 -0.87
N ILE A 88 9.26 -1.80 -0.40
CA ILE A 88 9.28 -2.28 0.99
C ILE A 88 9.52 -1.11 1.95
N GLY A 89 10.57 -0.31 1.71
CA GLY A 89 10.89 0.83 2.55
C GLY A 89 9.77 1.88 2.57
N ALA A 90 9.06 2.06 1.47
CA ALA A 90 7.90 2.95 1.40
C ALA A 90 6.73 2.46 2.27
N CYS A 91 6.49 1.14 2.30
CA CYS A 91 5.49 0.57 3.21
C CYS A 91 5.89 0.80 4.67
N ASP A 92 7.15 0.48 5.03
CA ASP A 92 7.70 0.66 6.38
C ASP A 92 7.61 2.12 6.83
N TRP A 93 7.93 3.06 5.92
CA TRP A 93 7.81 4.49 6.13
C TRP A 93 6.39 4.91 6.51
N ILE A 94 5.38 4.45 5.77
CA ILE A 94 3.98 4.82 6.03
C ILE A 94 3.45 4.19 7.31
N VAL A 95 3.84 2.95 7.63
CA VAL A 95 3.32 2.25 8.82
C VAL A 95 4.03 2.61 10.13
N GLN A 96 5.10 3.42 10.08
CA GLN A 96 5.83 3.85 11.27
C GLN A 96 4.96 4.60 12.30
N SER A 97 3.87 5.24 11.84
CA SER A 97 2.91 5.93 12.69
C SER A 97 1.48 5.50 12.34
N LYS A 98 0.66 5.27 13.37
CA LYS A 98 -0.76 4.94 13.21
C LYS A 98 -1.52 6.07 12.51
N ASP A 99 -1.22 7.31 12.84
CA ASP A 99 -1.83 8.51 12.25
C ASP A 99 -1.46 8.64 10.77
N LEU A 100 -0.16 8.55 10.46
CA LEU A 100 0.35 8.59 9.08
C LEU A 100 -0.28 7.49 8.22
N LYS A 101 -0.34 6.26 8.73
CA LYS A 101 -1.00 5.14 8.06
C LYS A 101 -2.47 5.43 7.78
N GLN A 102 -3.23 5.89 8.77
CA GLN A 102 -4.66 6.16 8.61
C GLN A 102 -4.91 7.28 7.59
N ARG A 103 -4.12 8.35 7.67
CA ARG A 103 -4.19 9.48 6.73
C ARG A 103 -3.82 9.05 5.32
N PHE A 104 -2.75 8.26 5.14
CA PHE A 104 -2.35 7.72 3.84
C PHE A 104 -3.45 6.86 3.20
N LEU A 105 -4.04 5.92 3.95
CA LEU A 105 -5.10 5.07 3.42
C LEU A 105 -6.31 5.88 2.93
N LYS A 106 -6.66 6.95 3.66
CA LYS A 106 -7.77 7.86 3.32
C LYS A 106 -7.44 8.71 2.09
N GLU A 107 -6.33 9.43 2.09
CA GLU A 107 -5.99 10.36 1.00
C GLU A 107 -5.71 9.61 -0.31
N THR A 108 -5.03 8.46 -0.27
CA THR A 108 -4.82 7.62 -1.45
C THR A 108 -6.14 7.06 -2.02
N LEU A 109 -7.16 6.80 -1.18
CA LEU A 109 -8.49 6.45 -1.67
C LEU A 109 -9.14 7.59 -2.45
N ILE A 110 -9.03 8.82 -1.96
CA ILE A 110 -9.61 10.01 -2.60
C ILE A 110 -8.86 10.30 -3.91
N LEU A 111 -7.52 10.26 -3.87
CA LEU A 111 -6.65 10.43 -5.03
C LEU A 111 -7.05 9.48 -6.17
N ASN A 112 -7.22 8.19 -5.88
CA ASN A 112 -7.59 7.21 -6.90
C ASN A 112 -8.97 7.49 -7.51
N LYS A 113 -9.94 7.95 -6.71
CA LYS A 113 -11.27 8.30 -7.22
C LYS A 113 -11.19 9.49 -8.17
N LEU A 114 -10.49 10.55 -7.78
CA LEU A 114 -10.26 11.72 -8.64
C LEU A 114 -9.53 11.35 -9.92
N PHE A 115 -8.54 10.46 -9.84
CA PHE A 115 -7.78 9.98 -11.00
C PHE A 115 -8.69 9.26 -11.99
N THR A 116 -9.54 8.34 -11.52
CA THR A 116 -10.51 7.64 -12.38
C THR A 116 -11.51 8.59 -13.04
N LEU A 117 -11.88 9.70 -12.40
CA LEU A 117 -12.77 10.72 -12.98
C LEU A 117 -12.05 11.61 -14.01
N ALA A 118 -10.74 11.81 -13.85
CA ALA A 118 -9.96 12.70 -14.70
C ALA A 118 -9.47 12.04 -16.00
N VAL A 119 -9.28 10.71 -16.03
CA VAL A 119 -8.84 9.97 -17.24
C VAL A 119 -9.96 10.01 -18.31
N PRO A 120 -9.68 10.36 -19.59
CA PRO A 120 -8.37 10.39 -20.27
C PRO A 120 -7.80 11.80 -20.50
N SER A 121 -7.70 12.64 -19.46
CA SER A 121 -6.94 13.90 -19.52
C SER A 121 -5.42 13.63 -19.65
N PRO A 122 -4.71 14.31 -20.57
CA PRO A 122 -3.24 14.28 -20.64
C PRO A 122 -2.57 14.73 -19.34
N GLU A 123 -3.16 15.70 -18.65
CA GLU A 123 -2.68 16.20 -17.36
C GLU A 123 -2.77 15.13 -16.28
N ALA A 124 -3.88 14.39 -16.24
CA ALA A 124 -4.04 13.27 -15.32
C ALA A 124 -3.06 12.12 -15.62
N ASP A 125 -2.82 11.79 -16.89
CA ASP A 125 -1.91 10.70 -17.28
C ASP A 125 -0.47 10.90 -16.76
N GLN A 126 -0.02 12.15 -16.56
CA GLN A 126 1.28 12.45 -15.95
C GLN A 126 1.43 11.88 -14.53
N LEU A 127 0.33 11.72 -13.79
CA LEU A 127 0.33 11.21 -12.42
C LEU A 127 0.14 9.69 -12.34
N ARG A 128 -0.13 9.02 -13.47
CA ARG A 128 -0.52 7.60 -13.52
C ARG A 128 0.43 6.69 -12.76
N ASP A 129 1.73 6.80 -13.03
CA ASP A 129 2.73 5.89 -12.47
C ASP A 129 2.90 6.11 -10.96
N ALA A 130 2.77 7.35 -10.49
CA ALA A 130 2.79 7.67 -9.06
C ALA A 130 1.52 7.21 -8.33
N VAL A 131 0.34 7.42 -8.94
CA VAL A 131 -0.94 6.93 -8.40
C VAL A 131 -0.92 5.40 -8.29
N ALA A 132 -0.41 4.70 -9.30
CA ALA A 132 -0.23 3.25 -9.27
C ALA A 132 0.72 2.81 -8.14
N PHE A 133 1.84 3.52 -7.94
CA PHE A 133 2.77 3.27 -6.85
C PHE A 133 2.11 3.40 -5.46
N PHE A 134 1.39 4.51 -5.22
CA PHE A 134 0.67 4.71 -3.96
C PHE A 134 -0.43 3.66 -3.74
N GLN A 135 -1.14 3.29 -4.79
CA GLN A 135 -2.17 2.25 -4.74
C GLN A 135 -1.57 0.87 -4.40
N ALA A 136 -0.38 0.55 -4.90
CA ALA A 136 0.32 -0.67 -4.54
C ALA A 136 0.68 -0.71 -3.04
N ILE A 137 1.22 0.39 -2.51
CA ILE A 137 1.54 0.52 -1.07
C ILE A 137 0.27 0.37 -0.22
N LYS A 138 -0.80 1.07 -0.57
CA LYS A 138 -2.10 0.99 0.12
C LYS A 138 -2.62 -0.45 0.16
N THR A 139 -2.65 -1.11 -1.00
CA THR A 139 -3.12 -2.50 -1.15
C THR A 139 -2.32 -3.43 -0.24
N ARG A 140 -0.99 -3.27 -0.24
CA ARG A 140 -0.09 -4.06 0.59
C ARG A 140 -0.34 -3.85 2.08
N ILE A 141 -0.42 -2.59 2.53
CA ILE A 141 -0.69 -2.25 3.93
C ILE A 141 -2.03 -2.84 4.40
N MET A 142 -3.06 -2.78 3.56
CA MET A 142 -4.37 -3.36 3.85
C MET A 142 -4.31 -4.88 3.98
N LYS A 143 -3.66 -5.58 3.05
CA LYS A 143 -3.49 -7.04 3.11
C LYS A 143 -2.78 -7.49 4.38
N ILE A 144 -1.67 -6.84 4.74
CA ILE A 144 -0.94 -7.15 5.99
C ILE A 144 -1.80 -6.90 7.23
N SER A 145 -2.55 -5.80 7.25
CA SER A 145 -3.41 -5.45 8.38
C SER A 145 -4.53 -6.49 8.57
N ARG A 146 -5.10 -7.00 7.47
CA ARG A 146 -6.16 -8.03 7.49
C ARG A 146 -5.63 -9.36 8.01
N SER A 147 -4.50 -9.84 7.49
CA SER A 147 -3.89 -11.10 7.96
C SER A 147 -3.55 -11.05 9.45
N ARG A 148 -3.10 -9.89 9.97
CA ARG A 148 -2.85 -9.72 11.41
C ARG A 148 -4.14 -9.86 12.24
N VAL A 149 -5.23 -9.26 11.79
CA VAL A 149 -6.53 -9.36 12.48
C VAL A 149 -7.06 -10.79 12.45
N GLU A 150 -6.93 -11.49 11.31
CA GLU A 150 -7.34 -12.89 11.15
C GLU A 150 -6.56 -13.81 12.09
N ASN A 151 -5.24 -13.66 12.18
CA ASN A 151 -4.40 -14.43 13.10
C ASN A 151 -4.76 -14.18 14.59
N ILE A 152 -4.96 -12.92 14.99
CA ILE A 152 -5.36 -12.58 16.37
C ILE A 152 -6.72 -13.19 16.71
N LYS A 153 -7.67 -13.15 15.76
CA LYS A 153 -8.99 -13.79 15.95
C LYS A 153 -8.84 -15.30 16.14
N LEU A 154 -8.05 -15.96 15.29
CA LEU A 154 -7.79 -17.40 15.39
C LEU A 154 -7.16 -17.77 16.75
N GLU A 155 -6.14 -17.05 17.20
CA GLU A 155 -5.53 -17.24 18.53
C GLU A 155 -6.55 -17.04 19.67
N THR A 156 -7.39 -16.02 19.57
CA THR A 156 -8.44 -15.75 20.58
C THR A 156 -9.48 -16.86 20.59
N THR A 157 -9.90 -17.35 19.43
CA THR A 157 -10.83 -18.47 19.29
C THR A 157 -10.23 -19.77 19.83
N ILE A 158 -8.96 -20.06 19.57
CA ILE A 158 -8.27 -21.23 20.15
C ILE A 158 -8.23 -21.13 21.67
N LYS A 159 -7.91 -19.96 22.24
CA LYS A 159 -7.96 -19.75 23.70
C LYS A 159 -9.35 -19.99 24.27
N GLN A 160 -10.40 -19.47 23.64
CA GLN A 160 -11.78 -19.69 24.10
C GLN A 160 -12.19 -21.17 24.07
N ILE A 161 -11.77 -21.92 23.03
CA ILE A 161 -12.03 -23.35 22.93
C ILE A 161 -11.27 -24.11 24.04
N LEU A 162 -9.99 -23.80 24.24
CA LEU A 162 -9.18 -24.42 25.30
C LEU A 162 -9.73 -24.12 26.70
N ASP A 163 -10.11 -22.87 26.97
CA ASP A 163 -10.72 -22.47 28.23
C ASP A 163 -12.04 -23.23 28.44
N SER A 164 -12.88 -23.36 27.41
CA SER A 164 -14.13 -24.15 27.50
C SER A 164 -13.91 -25.65 27.71
N ALA A 165 -12.76 -26.19 27.28
CA ALA A 165 -12.44 -27.62 27.39
C ALA A 165 -11.79 -28.00 28.73
N VAL A 166 -11.26 -27.03 29.49
CA VAL A 166 -10.63 -27.26 30.81
C VAL A 166 -11.64 -27.15 31.96
N PHE A 167 -12.84 -26.63 31.72
CA PHE A 167 -13.92 -26.51 32.72
C PHE A 167 -14.97 -27.63 32.69
N HIS A 168 -14.64 -28.82 32.18
CA HIS A 168 -15.48 -30.03 32.30
C HIS A 168 -14.73 -31.24 32.83
#